data_AF-A0A8T2IJ37-F1
#
_entry.id   AF-A0A8T2IJ37-F1
#
_cell.length_a   1.000
_cell.length_b   1.000
_cell.length_c   1.000
_cell.angle_alpha   90.00
_cell.angle_beta   90.00
_cell.angle_gamma   90.00
#
_symmetry.space_group_name_H-M   'P 1'
#
loop_
_entity.id
_entity.type
_entity.pdbx_description
1 polymer ?
#
loop_
_entity_poly.entity_id
_entity_poly.type
_entity_poly.pdbx_seq_one_letter_code
_entity_poly.pdbx_strand_id
1 'polypeptide(L)'
;MPVFNDAIRKIRDTDSFTEKDGCVVLYYLECIVILKCLQRPGVVKNLTVQEWKGRIRYMDKDGETTLIAVKEHKTAPQQVATIVLNKEEDEWFKIYFEKVRPSFLKKKELQFFFISSTGEQIFNPSSDLSRFHQRFGLQSVSSQVARRHGKTFSATRMANSAYRKAFIQLLSHSNTTAESVYRDETE
;
A
#
# COMPACT_ATOMS: atom_id res chain seq x y z
N MET A 1 -10.88 -5.43 -12.25
CA MET A 1 -11.76 -6.49 -11.72
C MET A 1 -13.16 -5.90 -11.53
N PRO A 2 -14.21 -6.40 -12.20
CA PRO A 2 -15.54 -5.76 -12.21
C PRO A 2 -16.11 -5.48 -10.82
N VAL A 3 -16.03 -6.45 -9.91
CA VAL A 3 -16.57 -6.33 -8.55
C VAL A 3 -15.91 -5.23 -7.72
N PHE A 4 -14.60 -4.99 -7.89
CA PHE A 4 -13.91 -3.88 -7.23
C PHE A 4 -14.33 -2.54 -7.84
N ASN A 5 -14.44 -2.46 -9.16
CA ASN A 5 -14.85 -1.24 -9.85
C ASN A 5 -16.26 -0.82 -9.42
N ASP A 6 -17.17 -1.78 -9.24
CA ASP A 6 -18.52 -1.51 -8.74
C ASP A 6 -18.50 -1.05 -7.28
N ALA A 7 -17.73 -1.72 -6.42
CA ALA A 7 -17.61 -1.35 -5.01
C ALA A 7 -17.01 0.05 -4.82
N ILE A 8 -15.89 0.35 -5.50
CA ILE A 8 -15.21 1.65 -5.39
C ILE A 8 -16.07 2.78 -5.95
N ARG A 9 -16.79 2.55 -7.06
CA ARG A 9 -17.74 3.50 -7.62
C ARG A 9 -18.88 3.77 -6.65
N LYS A 10 -19.47 2.72 -6.08
CA LYS A 10 -20.55 2.85 -5.08
C LYS A 10 -20.10 3.64 -3.86
N ILE A 11 -18.94 3.35 -3.31
CA ILE A 11 -18.39 4.07 -2.14
C ILE A 11 -18.09 5.52 -2.49
N ARG A 12 -17.54 5.79 -3.69
CA ARG A 12 -17.25 7.14 -4.14
C ARG A 12 -18.52 7.97 -4.29
N ASP A 13 -19.51 7.43 -5.00
CA ASP A 13 -20.68 8.17 -5.47
C ASP A 13 -21.82 8.20 -4.43
N THR A 14 -21.77 7.34 -3.40
CA THR A 14 -22.80 7.25 -2.35
C THR A 14 -22.19 7.16 -0.97
N ASP A 15 -22.90 7.66 0.05
CA ASP A 15 -22.50 7.51 1.46
C ASP A 15 -23.10 6.26 2.11
N SER A 16 -23.89 5.48 1.36
CA SER A 16 -24.51 4.23 1.80
C SER A 16 -23.89 3.04 1.06
N PHE A 17 -22.87 2.45 1.66
CA PHE A 17 -22.24 1.21 1.19
C PHE A 17 -22.29 0.16 2.30
N THR A 18 -22.19 -1.11 1.90
CA THR A 18 -22.23 -2.23 2.85
C THR A 18 -20.82 -2.54 3.38
N GLU A 19 -20.73 -3.19 4.53
CA GLU A 19 -19.44 -3.70 5.04
C GLU A 19 -18.71 -4.57 4.00
N LYS A 20 -19.47 -5.36 3.20
CA LYS A 20 -18.91 -6.19 2.13
C LYS A 20 -18.24 -5.37 1.03
N ASP A 21 -18.82 -4.22 0.65
CA ASP A 21 -18.24 -3.30 -0.33
C ASP A 21 -16.91 -2.75 0.20
N GLY A 22 -16.89 -2.34 1.47
CA GLY A 22 -15.68 -1.88 2.16
C GLY A 22 -14.59 -2.95 2.22
N CYS A 23 -14.93 -4.20 2.54
CA CYS A 23 -13.97 -5.31 2.58
C CYS A 23 -13.39 -5.63 1.20
N VAL A 24 -14.19 -5.56 0.14
CA VAL A 24 -13.69 -5.76 -1.23
C VAL A 24 -12.65 -4.70 -1.59
N VAL A 25 -12.93 -3.43 -1.28
CA VAL A 25 -11.96 -2.34 -1.50
C VAL A 25 -10.70 -2.59 -0.67
N LEU A 26 -10.84 -2.85 0.64
CA LEU A 26 -9.72 -3.15 1.52
C LEU A 26 -8.81 -4.23 0.93
N TYR A 27 -9.35 -5.41 0.63
CA TYR A 27 -8.56 -6.54 0.14
C TYR A 27 -7.89 -6.26 -1.21
N TYR A 28 -8.54 -5.50 -2.09
CA TYR A 28 -7.93 -5.10 -3.34
C TYR A 28 -6.74 -4.15 -3.13
N LEU A 29 -6.84 -3.19 -2.20
CA LEU A 29 -5.72 -2.30 -1.86
C LEU A 29 -4.56 -3.08 -1.22
N GLU A 30 -4.83 -4.09 -0.41
CA GLU A 30 -3.78 -5.00 0.09
C GLU A 30 -3.05 -5.72 -1.05
N CYS A 31 -3.80 -6.17 -2.07
CA CYS A 31 -3.22 -6.77 -3.27
C CYS A 31 -2.29 -5.79 -4.01
N ILE A 32 -2.66 -4.51 -4.12
CA ILE A 32 -1.79 -3.48 -4.73
C ILE A 32 -0.48 -3.39 -3.96
N VAL A 33 -0.52 -3.33 -2.62
CA VAL A 33 0.71 -3.25 -1.82
C VAL A 33 1.55 -4.52 -1.95
N ILE A 34 0.93 -5.71 -1.82
CA ILE A 34 1.66 -6.97 -1.72
C ILE A 34 2.13 -7.47 -3.09
N LEU A 35 1.26 -7.43 -4.10
CA LEU A 35 1.51 -8.04 -5.41
C LEU A 35 2.06 -7.04 -6.42
N LYS A 36 1.50 -5.83 -6.50
CA LYS A 36 1.98 -4.81 -7.45
C LYS A 36 3.23 -4.11 -6.93
N CYS A 37 3.20 -3.63 -5.68
CA CYS A 37 4.36 -2.97 -5.08
C CYS A 37 5.39 -3.97 -4.51
N LEU A 38 5.11 -5.27 -4.63
CA LEU A 38 5.99 -6.37 -4.21
C LEU A 38 6.39 -6.26 -2.72
N GLN A 39 5.51 -5.70 -1.88
CA GLN A 39 5.83 -5.48 -0.48
C GLN A 39 5.52 -6.70 0.38
N ARG A 40 6.18 -6.76 1.54
CA ARG A 40 5.87 -7.76 2.56
C ARG A 40 4.48 -7.48 3.14
N PRO A 41 3.70 -8.51 3.53
CA PRO A 41 2.44 -8.33 4.25
C PRO A 41 2.57 -7.46 5.51
N GLY A 42 3.74 -7.45 6.15
CA GLY A 42 4.04 -6.56 7.28
C GLY A 42 3.91 -5.07 6.95
N VAL A 43 4.16 -4.66 5.70
CA VAL A 43 3.99 -3.28 5.24
C VAL A 43 2.52 -2.87 5.29
N VAL A 44 1.61 -3.72 4.82
CA VAL A 44 0.16 -3.50 4.93
C VAL A 44 -0.25 -3.38 6.40
N LYS A 45 0.21 -4.32 7.23
CA LYS A 45 -0.15 -4.38 8.65
C LYS A 45 0.29 -3.13 9.42
N ASN A 46 1.45 -2.58 9.09
CA ASN A 46 2.09 -1.55 9.89
C ASN A 46 2.05 -0.14 9.28
N LEU A 47 1.61 0.01 8.03
CA LEU A 47 1.45 1.34 7.43
C LEU A 47 0.58 2.21 8.35
N THR A 48 1.12 3.35 8.77
CA THR A 48 0.44 4.27 9.68
C THR A 48 -0.33 5.35 8.92
N VAL A 49 -1.31 5.96 9.59
CA VAL A 49 -2.02 7.14 9.09
C VAL A 49 -1.06 8.31 8.87
N GLN A 50 -0.02 8.44 9.71
CA GLN A 50 0.97 9.51 9.56
C GLN A 50 1.83 9.31 8.31
N GLU A 51 2.28 8.08 8.03
CA GLU A 51 3.00 7.77 6.79
C GLU A 51 2.14 7.99 5.55
N TRP A 52 0.86 7.62 5.59
CA TRP A 52 -0.10 7.94 4.52
C TRP A 52 -0.27 9.45 4.32
N LYS A 53 -0.39 10.22 5.40
CA LYS A 53 -0.51 11.69 5.34
C LYS A 53 0.78 12.34 4.84
N GLY A 54 1.94 11.75 5.14
CA GLY A 54 3.26 12.21 4.71
C GLY A 54 3.68 11.74 3.31
N ARG A 55 2.75 11.21 2.50
CA ARG A 55 3.04 10.77 1.13
C ARG A 55 3.45 11.94 0.23
N ILE A 56 4.32 11.67 -0.72
CA ILE A 56 4.81 12.66 -1.68
C ILE A 56 4.25 12.35 -3.05
N ARG A 57 3.74 13.37 -3.75
CA ARG A 57 3.35 13.28 -5.15
C ARG A 57 4.42 13.91 -6.03
N TYR A 58 4.74 13.28 -7.15
CA TYR A 58 5.68 13.80 -8.13
C TYR A 58 5.22 13.46 -9.55
N MET A 59 5.69 14.22 -10.53
CA MET A 59 5.43 13.93 -11.94
C MET A 59 6.53 13.02 -12.50
N ASP A 60 6.12 11.88 -13.05
CA ASP A 60 6.97 10.98 -13.83
C ASP A 60 6.58 11.05 -15.32
N LYS A 61 7.34 10.34 -16.17
CA LYS A 61 7.08 10.20 -17.61
C LYS A 61 5.69 9.64 -17.91
N ASP A 62 5.18 8.78 -17.02
CA ASP A 62 3.88 8.12 -17.13
C ASP A 62 2.75 8.91 -16.42
N GLY A 63 3.05 10.08 -15.86
CA GLY A 63 2.10 10.96 -15.17
C GLY A 63 2.35 11.10 -13.67
N GLU A 64 1.34 11.61 -12.96
CA GLU A 64 1.41 11.82 -11.50
C GLU A 64 1.53 10.49 -10.75
N THR A 65 2.56 10.41 -9.91
CA THR A 65 2.89 9.24 -9.09
C THR A 65 2.99 9.64 -7.63
N THR A 66 2.52 8.76 -6.74
CA THR A 66 2.54 8.95 -5.29
C THR A 66 3.49 7.95 -4.63
N LEU A 67 4.32 8.41 -3.70
CA LEU A 67 5.22 7.62 -2.88
C LEU A 67 4.84 7.67 -1.42
N ILE A 68 4.80 6.52 -0.78
CA ILE A 68 4.58 6.36 0.67
C ILE A 68 5.72 5.53 1.23
N ALA A 69 6.44 6.07 2.22
CA ALA A 69 7.48 5.35 2.94
C ALA A 69 6.88 4.70 4.18
N VAL A 70 7.20 3.41 4.37
CA VAL A 70 6.79 2.62 5.54
C VAL A 70 8.04 2.20 6.31
N LYS A 71 8.22 2.84 7.45
CA LYS A 71 9.41 2.71 8.31
C LYS A 71 9.40 1.39 9.06
N GLU A 72 8.25 1.02 9.62
CA GLU A 72 8.13 -0.18 10.46
C GLU A 72 7.61 -1.38 9.67
N HIS A 73 8.48 -2.14 9.00
CA HIS A 73 8.05 -3.36 8.29
C HIS A 73 8.89 -4.63 8.57
N LYS A 74 9.89 -4.55 9.47
CA LYS A 74 10.57 -5.61 10.26
C LYS A 74 11.82 -5.03 10.97
N THR A 75 12.40 -5.80 11.90
CA THR A 75 13.52 -5.51 12.83
C THR A 75 14.90 -5.15 12.23
N ALA A 76 15.02 -4.87 10.93
CA ALA A 76 16.29 -4.45 10.32
C ALA A 76 16.27 -2.93 10.07
N PRO A 77 17.13 -2.13 10.72
CA PRO A 77 17.04 -0.66 10.75
C PRO A 77 17.36 0.07 9.41
N GLN A 78 17.51 -0.63 8.29
CA GLN A 78 18.16 -0.06 7.09
C GLN A 78 17.36 -0.12 5.78
N GLN A 79 16.27 -0.88 5.70
CA GLN A 79 15.42 -0.84 4.50
C GLN A 79 14.12 -0.14 4.86
N VAL A 80 13.74 0.89 4.09
CA VAL A 80 12.44 1.56 4.15
C VAL A 80 11.58 1.01 3.02
N ALA A 81 10.41 0.47 3.34
CA ALA A 81 9.52 -0.08 2.32
C ALA A 81 8.82 1.07 1.63
N THR A 82 8.69 1.01 0.31
CA THR A 82 8.05 2.07 -0.47
C THR A 82 6.86 1.53 -1.24
N ILE A 83 5.71 2.16 -1.03
CA ILE A 83 4.50 1.94 -1.83
C ILE A 83 4.49 3.03 -2.90
N VAL A 84 4.28 2.62 -4.15
CA VAL A 84 4.27 3.53 -5.30
C VAL A 84 2.96 3.35 -6.04
N LEU A 85 2.15 4.41 -6.04
CA LEU A 85 0.81 4.42 -6.60
C LEU A 85 0.77 5.36 -7.80
N ASN A 86 0.05 4.98 -8.85
CA ASN A 86 -0.33 5.95 -9.87
C ASN A 86 -1.48 6.85 -9.34
N LYS A 87 -1.86 7.86 -10.13
CA LYS A 87 -2.96 8.79 -9.77
C LYS A 87 -4.27 8.09 -9.40
N GLU A 88 -4.67 7.08 -10.17
CA GLU A 88 -5.94 6.37 -9.95
C GLU A 88 -5.91 5.57 -8.65
N GLU A 89 -4.79 4.89 -8.38
CA GLU A 89 -4.60 4.11 -7.16
C GLU A 89 -4.51 4.99 -5.91
N ASP A 90 -3.83 6.14 -5.98
CA ASP A 90 -3.82 7.11 -4.87
C ASP A 90 -5.25 7.58 -4.54
N GLU A 91 -6.09 7.79 -5.55
CA GLU A 91 -7.50 8.14 -5.33
C GLU A 91 -8.28 6.98 -4.68
N TRP A 92 -8.03 5.72 -5.06
CA TRP A 92 -8.65 4.58 -4.37
C TRP A 92 -8.22 4.46 -2.91
N PHE A 93 -6.94 4.68 -2.61
CA PHE A 93 -6.45 4.71 -1.23
C PHE A 93 -7.07 5.85 -0.43
N LYS A 94 -7.25 7.01 -1.07
CA LYS A 94 -7.93 8.16 -0.48
C LYS A 94 -9.40 7.85 -0.17
N ILE A 95 -10.14 7.25 -1.11
CA ILE A 95 -11.53 6.82 -0.89
C ILE A 95 -11.62 5.85 0.29
N TYR A 96 -10.71 4.88 0.35
CA TYR A 96 -10.64 3.98 1.51
C TYR A 96 -10.40 4.77 2.81
N PHE A 97 -9.43 5.68 2.83
CA PHE A 97 -9.08 6.45 4.03
C PHE A 97 -10.21 7.37 4.51
N GLU A 98 -10.94 8.00 3.59
CA GLU A 98 -11.96 9.01 3.89
C GLU A 98 -13.35 8.41 4.13
N LYS A 99 -13.68 7.27 3.52
CA LYS A 99 -15.03 6.68 3.60
C LYS A 99 -15.04 5.30 4.25
N VAL A 100 -14.24 4.36 3.76
CA VAL A 100 -14.28 2.96 4.22
C VAL A 100 -13.71 2.84 5.63
N ARG A 101 -12.50 3.36 5.86
CA ARG A 101 -11.82 3.28 7.14
C ARG A 101 -12.66 3.88 8.28
N PRO A 102 -13.26 5.08 8.16
CA PRO A 102 -14.17 5.60 9.19
C PRO A 102 -15.36 4.70 9.49
N SER A 103 -15.94 4.04 8.48
CA SER A 103 -17.05 3.10 8.68
C SER A 103 -16.65 1.85 9.49
N PHE A 104 -15.36 1.49 9.49
CA PHE A 104 -14.81 0.37 10.25
C PHE A 104 -14.36 0.78 11.66
N LEU A 105 -14.13 2.06 11.94
CA LEU A 105 -13.72 2.54 13.26
C LEU A 105 -14.88 2.47 14.25
N LYS A 106 -14.91 1.42 15.07
CA LYS A 106 -15.92 1.23 16.13
C LYS A 106 -15.59 2.06 17.39
N LYS A 107 -15.59 3.39 17.26
CA LYS A 107 -15.36 4.42 18.32
C LYS A 107 -13.92 4.57 18.84
N LYS A 108 -12.97 3.73 18.42
CA LYS A 108 -11.55 3.83 18.79
C LYS A 108 -10.75 4.40 17.63
N GLU A 109 -9.93 5.41 17.88
CA GLU A 109 -8.95 5.87 16.90
C GLU A 109 -7.75 4.92 16.87
N LEU A 110 -7.39 4.48 15.68
CA LEU A 110 -6.22 3.64 15.44
C LEU A 110 -5.17 4.41 14.65
N GLN A 111 -3.90 4.17 14.97
CA GLN A 111 -2.77 4.77 14.23
C GLN A 111 -2.52 4.10 12.86
N PHE A 112 -3.04 2.89 12.65
CA PHE A 112 -2.82 2.12 11.43
C PHE A 112 -3.75 2.57 10.31
N PHE A 113 -3.21 2.64 9.10
CA PHE A 113 -3.94 3.02 7.90
C PHE A 113 -4.95 1.92 7.53
N PHE A 114 -4.47 0.69 7.37
CA PHE A 114 -5.29 -0.47 7.11
C PHE A 114 -5.88 -1.03 8.41
N ILE A 115 -7.20 -1.18 8.46
CA ILE A 115 -7.94 -1.74 9.60
C ILE A 115 -8.98 -2.74 9.10
N SER A 116 -9.27 -3.74 9.92
CA SER A 116 -10.30 -4.74 9.65
C SER A 116 -11.70 -4.16 9.84
N SER A 117 -12.72 -4.80 9.27
CA SER A 117 -14.13 -4.39 9.47
C SER A 117 -14.61 -4.52 10.92
N THR A 118 -13.88 -5.27 11.76
CA THR A 118 -14.13 -5.34 13.20
C THR A 118 -13.62 -4.12 13.96
N GLY A 119 -12.87 -3.21 13.30
CA GLY A 119 -12.30 -2.01 13.91
C GLY A 119 -10.96 -2.24 14.61
N GLU A 120 -10.28 -3.33 14.28
CA GLU A 120 -8.95 -3.68 14.81
C GLU A 120 -7.87 -3.58 13.73
N GLN A 121 -6.60 -3.55 14.14
CA GLN A 121 -5.48 -3.68 13.21
C GLN A 121 -5.61 -4.98 12.40
N ILE A 122 -5.26 -4.94 11.12
CA ILE A 122 -5.27 -6.15 10.28
C ILE A 122 -4.30 -7.18 10.85
N PHE A 123 -4.82 -8.38 11.11
CA PHE A 123 -4.06 -9.43 11.76
C PHE A 123 -3.12 -10.15 10.78
N ASN A 124 -3.65 -10.58 9.63
CA ASN A 124 -2.92 -11.38 8.65
C ASN A 124 -3.31 -11.06 7.19
N PRO A 125 -2.65 -10.06 6.56
CA PRO A 125 -2.91 -9.69 5.16
C PRO A 125 -2.65 -10.83 4.16
N SER A 126 -1.84 -11.84 4.51
CA SER A 126 -1.62 -12.99 3.62
C SER A 126 -2.84 -13.91 3.58
N SER A 127 -3.54 -14.05 4.70
CA SER A 127 -4.80 -14.79 4.76
C SER A 127 -5.91 -14.06 4.03
N ASP A 128 -5.98 -12.73 4.16
CA ASP A 128 -6.95 -11.90 3.45
C ASP A 128 -6.75 -12.01 1.93
N LEU A 129 -5.49 -11.92 1.47
CA LEU A 129 -5.12 -12.16 0.07
C LEU A 129 -5.55 -13.56 -0.43
N SER A 130 -5.28 -14.60 0.35
CA SER A 130 -5.65 -15.98 -0.02
C SER A 130 -7.17 -16.16 -0.11
N ARG A 131 -7.93 -15.61 0.85
CA ARG A 131 -9.39 -15.61 0.85
C ARG A 131 -9.96 -14.83 -0.34
N PHE A 132 -9.34 -13.69 -0.66
CA PHE A 132 -9.73 -12.87 -1.80
C PHE A 132 -9.55 -13.62 -3.12
N HIS A 133 -8.39 -14.26 -3.32
CA HIS A 133 -8.16 -15.09 -4.50
C HIS A 133 -9.17 -16.24 -4.60
N GLN A 134 -9.41 -16.96 -3.50
CA GLN A 134 -10.36 -18.07 -3.47
C GLN A 134 -11.78 -17.61 -3.81
N ARG A 135 -12.22 -16.47 -3.26
CA ARG A 135 -13.56 -15.91 -3.48
C ARG A 135 -13.83 -15.58 -4.94
N PHE A 136 -12.81 -15.18 -5.70
CA PHE A 136 -12.94 -14.79 -7.09
C PHE A 136 -12.36 -15.83 -8.08
N GLY A 137 -12.02 -17.03 -7.61
CA GLY A 137 -11.47 -18.10 -8.44
C GLY A 137 -10.12 -17.76 -9.08
N LEU A 138 -9.35 -16.86 -8.45
CA LEU A 138 -8.03 -16.44 -8.93
C LEU A 138 -6.95 -17.42 -8.46
N GLN A 139 -5.90 -17.59 -9.27
CA GLN A 139 -4.74 -18.37 -8.86
C GLN A 139 -4.09 -17.72 -7.62
N SER A 140 -3.89 -18.51 -6.57
CA SER A 140 -3.28 -18.02 -5.34
C SER A 140 -1.81 -17.66 -5.56
N VAL A 141 -1.49 -16.37 -5.48
CA VAL A 141 -0.11 -15.87 -5.52
C VAL A 141 0.28 -15.38 -4.13
N SER A 142 1.37 -15.92 -3.59
CA SER A 142 1.92 -15.48 -2.30
C SER A 142 2.85 -14.27 -2.47
N SER A 143 3.02 -13.48 -1.42
CA SER A 143 3.98 -12.36 -1.40
C SER A 143 5.42 -12.78 -1.71
N GLN A 144 5.78 -14.03 -1.42
CA GLN A 144 7.11 -14.56 -1.71
C GLN A 144 7.26 -14.88 -3.20
N VAL A 145 6.23 -15.49 -3.80
CA VAL A 145 6.22 -15.80 -5.23
C VAL A 145 6.28 -14.51 -6.05
N ALA A 146 5.44 -13.52 -5.71
CA ALA A 146 5.46 -12.21 -6.38
C ALA A 146 6.85 -11.55 -6.32
N ARG A 147 7.45 -11.47 -5.12
CA ARG A 147 8.79 -10.88 -4.93
C ARG A 147 9.91 -11.65 -5.63
N ARG A 148 9.83 -12.98 -5.72
CA ARG A 148 10.83 -13.80 -6.43
C ARG A 148 10.82 -13.52 -7.93
N HIS A 149 9.65 -13.26 -8.52
CA HIS A 149 9.52 -12.95 -9.94
C HIS A 149 9.76 -11.46 -10.26
N GLY A 150 9.70 -10.57 -9.26
CA GLY A 150 9.83 -9.12 -9.42
C GLY A 150 11.21 -8.52 -9.15
N LYS A 151 12.30 -9.33 -9.11
CA LYS A 151 13.65 -8.89 -8.71
C LYS A 151 14.35 -7.88 -9.63
N THR A 152 13.69 -7.38 -10.68
CA THR A 152 14.22 -6.36 -11.60
C THR A 152 13.62 -4.96 -11.35
N PHE A 153 12.58 -4.84 -10.52
CA PHE A 153 11.72 -3.65 -10.48
C PHE A 153 12.29 -2.46 -9.67
N SER A 154 13.00 -2.72 -8.57
CA SER A 154 13.55 -1.66 -7.70
C SER A 154 14.71 -0.90 -8.36
N ALA A 155 15.66 -1.63 -8.96
CA ALA A 155 16.80 -1.02 -9.66
C ALA A 155 16.37 -0.16 -10.86
N THR A 156 15.37 -0.62 -11.64
CA THR A 156 14.80 0.15 -12.76
C THR A 156 14.10 1.42 -12.29
N ARG A 157 13.41 1.40 -11.14
CA ARG A 157 12.80 2.61 -10.56
C ARG A 157 13.83 3.59 -10.02
N MET A 158 14.89 3.11 -9.37
CA MET A 158 15.96 3.97 -8.86
C MET A 158 16.78 4.65 -9.98
N ALA A 159 16.84 4.05 -11.17
CA ALA A 159 17.41 4.68 -12.36
C ALA A 159 16.59 5.90 -12.85
N ASN A 160 15.33 6.03 -12.42
CA ASN A 160 14.52 7.20 -12.72
C ASN A 160 14.88 8.36 -11.79
N SER A 161 15.36 9.47 -12.36
CA SER A 161 15.84 10.63 -11.60
C SER A 161 14.73 11.36 -10.84
N ALA A 162 13.48 11.37 -11.34
CA ALA A 162 12.34 11.97 -10.64
C ALA A 162 11.94 11.12 -9.44
N TYR A 163 11.83 9.80 -9.62
CA TYR A 163 11.60 8.85 -8.53
C TYR A 163 12.71 8.95 -7.48
N ARG A 164 13.98 8.95 -7.89
CA ARG A 164 15.13 9.04 -6.98
C ARG A 164 15.10 10.32 -6.14
N LYS A 165 14.81 11.47 -6.76
CA LYS A 165 14.66 12.75 -6.03
C LYS A 165 13.51 12.69 -5.02
N ALA A 166 12.34 12.21 -5.43
CA ALA A 166 11.18 12.09 -4.57
C ALA A 166 11.43 11.09 -3.42
N PHE A 167 12.12 9.99 -3.69
CA PHE A 167 12.53 9.00 -2.69
C PHE A 167 13.54 9.58 -1.70
N ILE A 168 14.55 10.33 -2.17
CA ILE A 168 15.48 11.05 -1.28
C ILE A 168 14.72 12.03 -0.40
N GLN A 169 13.83 12.84 -0.97
CA GLN A 169 13.02 13.79 -0.20
C GLN A 169 12.19 13.07 0.87
N LEU A 170 11.55 11.96 0.50
CA LEU A 170 10.77 11.13 1.41
C LEU A 170 11.63 10.58 2.56
N LEU A 171 12.85 10.14 2.26
CA LEU A 171 13.81 9.65 3.24
C LEU A 171 14.38 10.78 4.10
N SER A 172 14.62 11.99 3.57
CA SER A 172 15.11 13.13 4.34
C SER A 172 14.12 13.58 5.43
N HIS A 173 12.82 13.29 5.26
CA HIS A 173 11.81 13.48 6.29
C HIS A 173 11.70 12.30 7.28
N SER A 174 12.51 11.27 7.09
CA SER A 174 12.73 10.18 8.04
C SER A 174 14.14 10.29 8.61
N ASN A 175 14.38 9.96 9.89
CA ASN A 175 15.74 9.96 10.44
C ASN A 175 16.65 8.86 9.83
N THR A 176 16.32 8.35 8.65
CA THR A 176 17.04 7.32 7.90
C THR A 176 17.75 7.98 6.74
N THR A 177 19.08 7.96 6.76
CA THR A 177 19.91 8.58 5.73
C THR A 177 19.73 7.83 4.40
N ALA A 178 19.37 8.54 3.33
CA ALA A 178 19.21 7.93 2.00
C ALA A 178 20.46 7.17 1.54
N GLU A 179 21.65 7.59 1.99
CA GLU A 179 22.94 6.99 1.66
C GLU A 179 23.18 5.58 2.20
N SER A 180 22.59 5.19 3.34
CA SER A 180 22.77 3.83 3.86
C SER A 180 21.99 2.81 3.04
N VAL A 181 20.81 3.19 2.50
CA VAL A 181 20.01 2.35 1.61
C VAL A 181 20.73 2.08 0.29
N TYR A 182 21.59 3.01 -0.17
CA TYR A 182 22.33 2.87 -1.42
C TYR A 182 23.54 1.91 -1.36
N ARG A 183 24.04 1.59 -0.17
CA ARG A 183 25.25 0.76 -0.03
C ARG A 183 24.97 -0.75 -0.12
N ASP A 184 23.76 -1.16 0.28
CA ASP A 184 23.35 -2.58 0.35
C ASP A 184 22.81 -3.16 -0.96
N GLU A 185 22.57 -2.35 -2.01
CA GLU A 185 22.04 -2.83 -3.30
C GLU A 185 23.12 -2.98 -4.39
N THR A 186 24.38 -2.65 -4.10
CA THR A 186 25.51 -2.70 -5.05
C THR A 186 26.57 -3.76 -4.73
N GLU A 187 26.36 -4.61 -3.72
CA GLU A 187 27.24 -5.76 -3.40
C GLU A 187 26.55 -7.11 -3.61
#